data_AF-E9DAN6-F1
#
_entry.id   AF-E9DAN6-F1
#
_cell.length_a   1.000
_cell.length_b   1.000
_cell.length_c   1.000
_cell.angle_alpha   90.00
_cell.angle_beta   90.00
_cell.angle_gamma   90.00
#
_symmetry.space_group_name_H-M   'P 1'
#
loop_
_entity.id
_entity.type
_entity.pdbx_description
1 polymer ?
#
loop_
_entity_poly.entity_id
_entity_poly.type
_entity_poly.pdbx_seq_one_letter_code
_entity_poly.pdbx_strand_id
1 'polypeptide(L)'
;MAHSMTVAELKTAFLRDQIRILSTSLDPTEDWKDYGPEVESDLSDKAVGGVLQKVNSILGQHNRSVLSTQAVHHVSQQIERLYLNTIDPDLGEGSAQRHMVEKGADLTSPESIKRLPDEWMGSNVSAEAQERYMQLHKQLVLLDAERNKQRQRLAQYKQLKTLLEPFNEPRTNIQPNLVSKDSQLASELGRMRMLLAKVADRVNRVGQQRDGMPIEEPNSLEDMDTRLAKILDMT
;
A
#
# COMPACT_ATOMS: atom_id res chain seq x y z
N MET A 1 -4.60 -3.82 33.61
CA MET A 1 -3.40 -3.31 32.89
C MET A 1 -3.90 -2.30 31.87
N ALA A 2 -3.55 -1.02 32.00
CA ALA A 2 -3.95 -0.01 31.03
C ALA A 2 -3.09 -0.19 29.78
N HIS A 3 -3.71 -0.53 28.65
CA HIS A 3 -3.01 -0.52 27.36
C HIS A 3 -2.58 0.92 27.08
N SER A 4 -1.28 1.15 26.93
CA SER A 4 -0.78 2.45 26.46
C SER A 4 -1.33 2.67 25.06
N MET A 5 -2.27 3.60 24.92
CA MET A 5 -2.86 3.94 23.62
C MET A 5 -1.75 4.40 22.67
N THR A 6 -1.81 3.96 21.42
CA THR A 6 -0.85 4.40 20.40
C THR A 6 -1.04 5.90 20.11
N VAL A 7 -0.01 6.57 19.57
CA VAL A 7 -0.10 8.00 19.20
C VAL A 7 -1.23 8.23 18.18
N ALA A 8 -1.42 7.29 17.24
CA ALA A 8 -2.53 7.31 16.31
C ALA A 8 -3.89 7.19 17.03
N GLU A 9 -4.02 6.27 17.99
CA GLU A 9 -5.24 6.13 18.79
C GLU A 9 -5.57 7.39 19.59
N LEU A 10 -4.58 8.03 20.21
CA LEU A 10 -4.75 9.30 20.93
C LEU A 10 -5.24 10.42 20.00
N LYS A 11 -4.64 10.55 18.81
CA LYS A 11 -5.07 11.54 17.80
C LYS A 11 -6.50 11.27 17.33
N THR A 12 -6.86 10.01 17.08
CA THR A 12 -8.24 9.67 16.69
C THR A 12 -9.24 9.89 17.80
N ALA A 13 -8.88 9.61 19.06
CA ALA A 13 -9.73 9.87 20.22
C ALA A 13 -9.98 11.37 20.38
N PHE A 14 -8.93 12.20 20.31
CA PHE A 14 -9.05 13.65 20.33
C PHE A 14 -9.98 14.18 19.22
N LEU A 15 -9.78 13.73 17.98
CA LEU A 15 -10.65 14.16 16.87
C LEU A 15 -12.10 13.74 17.08
N ARG A 16 -12.35 12.53 17.61
CA ARG A 16 -13.71 12.08 17.93
C ARG A 16 -14.37 12.93 19.01
N ASP A 17 -13.63 13.31 20.05
CA ASP A 17 -14.15 14.16 21.11
C ASP A 17 -14.47 15.57 20.59
N GLN A 18 -13.59 16.16 19.79
CA GLN A 18 -13.85 17.46 19.16
C GLN A 18 -15.03 17.42 18.19
N ILE A 19 -15.13 16.36 17.38
CA ILE A 19 -16.26 16.16 16.47
C ILE A 19 -17.56 16.02 17.25
N ARG A 20 -17.55 15.33 18.40
CA ARG A 20 -18.74 15.20 19.26
C ARG A 20 -19.20 16.56 19.79
N ILE A 21 -18.28 17.42 20.20
CA ILE A 21 -18.61 18.78 20.67
C ILE A 21 -19.17 19.63 19.53
N LEU A 22 -18.54 19.59 18.36
CA LEU A 22 -18.92 20.40 17.21
C LEU A 22 -20.18 19.90 16.47
N SER A 23 -20.56 18.64 16.67
CA SER A 23 -21.76 18.04 16.06
C SER A 23 -23.00 18.10 16.96
N THR A 24 -22.92 18.84 18.08
CA THR A 24 -24.07 19.08 18.96
C THR A 24 -25.18 19.78 18.18
N SER A 25 -26.43 19.37 18.41
CA SER A 25 -27.60 20.00 17.78
C SER A 25 -27.72 21.45 18.19
N LEU A 26 -28.20 22.28 17.27
CA LEU A 26 -28.49 23.68 17.55
C LEU A 26 -29.82 23.77 18.29
N ASP A 27 -29.79 24.42 19.45
CA ASP A 27 -30.97 24.80 20.21
C ASP A 27 -31.18 26.32 20.11
N PRO A 28 -32.44 26.80 20.14
CA PRO A 28 -32.70 28.22 20.13
C PRO A 28 -32.21 28.84 21.45
N THR A 29 -31.44 29.92 21.36
CA THR A 29 -31.03 30.73 22.53
C THR A 29 -32.27 31.27 23.24
N GLU A 30 -32.31 31.28 24.58
CA GLU A 30 -33.51 31.68 25.34
C GLU A 30 -34.08 33.05 24.94
N ASP A 31 -33.21 33.98 24.52
CA ASP A 31 -33.56 35.36 24.15
C ASP A 31 -33.72 35.56 22.62
N TRP A 32 -33.89 34.50 21.83
CA TRP A 32 -33.91 34.60 20.36
C TRP A 32 -34.99 35.54 19.80
N LYS A 33 -36.06 35.78 20.58
CA LYS A 33 -37.16 36.69 20.23
C LYS A 33 -36.75 38.16 20.31
N ASP A 34 -35.78 38.51 21.15
CA ASP A 34 -35.33 39.88 21.37
C ASP A 34 -34.36 40.38 20.27
N TYR A 35 -33.83 39.46 19.46
CA TYR A 35 -32.93 39.75 18.35
C TYR A 35 -33.64 39.87 16.98
N GLY A 36 -34.96 39.67 16.93
CA GLY A 36 -35.76 39.71 15.71
C GLY A 36 -36.18 41.13 15.30
N PRO A 37 -36.38 41.41 14.01
CA PRO A 37 -37.00 42.67 13.57
C PRO A 37 -38.42 42.78 14.14
N GLU A 38 -38.81 43.99 14.60
CA GLU A 38 -40.18 44.29 15.05
C GLU A 38 -41.14 44.16 13.85
N VAL A 39 -41.69 42.97 13.65
CA VAL A 39 -42.70 42.68 12.61
C VAL A 39 -44.04 42.48 13.31
N GLU A 40 -45.13 43.00 12.74
CA GLU A 40 -46.50 42.96 13.29
C GLU A 40 -47.05 41.54 13.56
N SER A 41 -46.37 40.50 13.08
CA SER A 41 -46.70 39.10 13.31
C SER A 41 -45.54 38.37 13.96
N ASP A 42 -45.69 38.01 15.23
CA ASP A 42 -44.73 37.17 15.94
C ASP A 42 -44.51 35.84 15.20
N LEU A 43 -43.24 35.50 14.96
CA LEU A 43 -42.87 34.19 14.41
C LEU A 43 -43.37 33.10 15.35
N SER A 44 -44.23 32.21 14.83
CA SER A 44 -44.74 31.08 15.61
C SER A 44 -43.59 30.16 16.05
N ASP A 45 -43.53 29.85 17.36
CA ASP A 45 -42.59 28.88 17.94
C ASP A 45 -42.60 27.53 17.20
N LYS A 46 -43.76 27.15 16.62
CA LYS A 46 -43.91 25.94 15.82
C LYS A 46 -43.18 26.02 14.48
N ALA A 47 -43.17 27.18 13.83
CA ALA A 47 -42.46 27.38 12.57
C ALA A 47 -40.94 27.38 12.82
N VAL A 48 -40.49 28.03 13.88
CA VAL A 48 -39.07 28.05 14.29
C VAL A 48 -38.59 26.66 14.68
N GLY A 49 -39.37 25.93 15.48
CA GLY A 49 -39.09 24.53 15.82
C GLY A 49 -39.02 23.62 14.60
N GLY A 50 -39.92 23.79 13.63
CA GLY A 50 -39.91 23.04 12.37
C GLY A 50 -38.68 23.32 11.50
N VAL A 51 -38.28 24.59 11.39
CA VAL A 51 -37.06 25.00 10.68
C VAL A 51 -35.82 24.46 11.39
N LEU A 52 -35.73 24.59 12.71
CA LEU A 52 -34.63 24.05 13.52
C LEU A 52 -34.51 22.53 13.38
N GLN A 53 -35.62 21.80 13.42
CA GLN A 53 -35.61 20.36 13.22
C GLN A 53 -35.08 20.00 11.82
N LYS A 54 -35.50 20.75 10.79
CA LYS A 54 -35.01 20.53 9.42
C LYS A 54 -33.52 20.85 9.29
N VAL A 55 -33.06 21.97 9.87
CA VAL A 55 -31.64 22.36 9.88
C VAL A 55 -30.80 21.32 10.61
N ASN A 56 -31.21 20.89 11.81
CA ASN A 56 -30.53 19.84 12.57
C ASN A 56 -30.51 18.50 11.82
N SER A 57 -31.56 18.17 11.07
CA SER A 57 -31.58 16.95 10.24
C SER A 57 -30.58 17.01 9.08
N ILE A 58 -30.47 18.16 8.40
CA ILE A 58 -29.52 18.38 7.31
C ILE A 58 -28.09 18.39 7.85
N LEU A 59 -27.86 19.06 8.98
CA LEU A 59 -26.57 19.10 9.66
C LEU A 59 -26.13 17.70 10.10
N GLY A 60 -27.04 16.90 10.66
CA GLY A 60 -26.77 15.52 11.03
C GLY A 60 -26.40 14.64 9.82
N GLN A 61 -27.09 14.81 8.69
CA GLN A 61 -26.77 14.11 7.44
C GLN A 61 -25.37 14.51 6.92
N HIS A 62 -25.07 15.80 6.88
CA HIS A 62 -23.78 16.33 6.45
C HIS A 62 -22.63 15.87 7.37
N ASN A 63 -22.82 15.95 8.69
CA ASN A 63 -21.82 15.51 9.67
C ASN A 63 -21.54 14.01 9.50
N ARG A 64 -22.56 13.18 9.25
CA ARG A 64 -22.36 11.75 9.02
C ARG A 64 -21.61 11.45 7.71
N SER A 65 -21.81 12.23 6.65
CA SER A 65 -21.09 12.04 5.38
C SER A 65 -19.66 12.56 5.43
N VAL A 66 -19.42 13.72 6.03
CA VAL A 66 -18.11 14.38 6.05
C VAL A 66 -17.22 13.83 7.17
N LEU A 67 -17.77 13.65 8.37
CA LEU A 67 -17.05 13.19 9.57
C LEU A 67 -17.20 11.68 9.76
N SER A 68 -17.11 10.93 8.67
CA SER A 68 -17.13 9.46 8.72
C SER A 68 -15.93 8.92 9.51
N THR A 69 -16.06 7.75 10.11
CA THR A 69 -14.95 7.13 10.87
C THR A 69 -13.70 6.93 10.02
N GLN A 70 -13.87 6.65 8.73
CA GLN A 70 -12.77 6.53 7.78
C GLN A 70 -12.10 7.88 7.51
N ALA A 71 -12.86 8.95 7.34
CA ALA A 71 -12.32 10.29 7.17
C ALA A 71 -11.53 10.75 8.40
N VAL A 72 -12.05 10.52 9.61
CA VAL A 72 -11.36 10.84 10.87
C VAL A 72 -10.03 10.09 10.98
N HIS A 73 -10.02 8.81 10.65
CA HIS A 73 -8.79 8.01 10.66
C HIS A 73 -7.79 8.46 9.58
N HIS A 74 -8.27 8.83 8.40
CA HIS A 74 -7.42 9.34 7.32
C HIS A 74 -6.78 10.69 7.70
N VAL A 75 -7.57 11.61 8.27
CA VAL A 75 -7.06 12.92 8.74
C VAL A 75 -6.07 12.74 9.89
N SER A 76 -6.32 11.84 10.84
CA SER A 76 -5.35 11.57 11.90
C SER A 76 -4.01 11.07 11.34
N GLN A 77 -4.05 10.19 10.34
CA GLN A 77 -2.85 9.74 9.64
C GLN A 77 -2.16 10.85 8.85
N GLN A 78 -2.91 11.76 8.22
CA GLN A 78 -2.32 12.92 7.54
C GLN A 78 -1.62 13.86 8.51
N ILE A 79 -2.25 14.17 9.66
CA ILE A 79 -1.64 14.98 10.72
C ILE A 79 -0.38 14.28 11.26
N GLU A 80 -0.42 12.96 11.41
CA GLU A 80 0.75 12.19 11.81
C GLU A 80 1.88 12.27 10.78
N ARG A 81 1.58 12.09 9.50
CA ARG A 81 2.58 12.24 8.42
C ARG A 81 3.16 13.65 8.37
N LEU A 82 2.32 14.68 8.48
CA LEU A 82 2.77 16.07 8.49
C LEU A 82 3.66 16.35 9.70
N TYR A 83 3.27 15.88 10.89
CA TYR A 83 4.07 16.00 12.10
C TYR A 83 5.45 15.33 11.95
N LEU A 84 5.48 14.09 11.45
CA LEU A 84 6.73 13.39 11.16
C LEU A 84 7.57 14.15 10.12
N ASN A 85 6.95 14.66 9.06
CA ASN A 85 7.63 15.43 8.02
C ASN A 85 8.15 16.78 8.53
N THR A 86 7.51 17.42 9.51
CA THR A 86 8.00 18.68 10.11
C THR A 86 9.15 18.46 11.09
N ILE A 87 9.25 17.27 11.67
CA ILE A 87 10.37 16.90 12.53
C ILE A 87 11.62 16.59 11.71
N ASP A 88 11.46 16.15 10.46
CA ASP A 88 12.56 15.62 9.65
C ASP A 88 13.48 16.63 8.92
N PRO A 89 13.23 17.97 8.86
CA PRO A 89 14.27 18.88 8.32
C PRO A 89 14.71 20.08 9.21
N ASP A 90 13.89 20.58 10.15
CA ASP A 90 14.12 21.94 10.70
C ASP A 90 14.65 22.00 12.15
N LEU A 91 14.87 20.85 12.82
CA LEU A 91 15.56 20.81 14.11
C LEU A 91 16.97 20.24 13.90
N GLY A 92 17.93 21.16 13.86
CA GLY A 92 19.30 20.95 13.42
C GLY A 92 20.10 19.83 14.09
N GLU A 93 21.12 19.42 13.34
CA GLU A 93 22.41 18.89 13.81
C GLU A 93 22.39 17.92 14.98
N GLY A 94 22.26 16.64 14.65
CA GLY A 94 22.71 15.57 15.52
C GLY A 94 22.30 14.24 14.95
N SER A 95 23.28 13.39 14.62
CA SER A 95 23.06 11.97 14.32
C SER A 95 22.16 11.28 15.35
N ALA A 96 22.04 11.80 16.58
CA ALA A 96 21.13 11.32 17.62
C ALA A 96 19.63 11.38 17.26
N GLN A 97 19.17 12.38 16.48
CA GLN A 97 17.73 12.57 16.23
C GLN A 97 17.15 11.58 15.20
N ARG A 98 17.94 11.17 14.19
CA ARG A 98 17.51 10.13 13.22
C ARG A 98 17.24 8.77 13.86
N HIS A 99 17.85 8.54 15.02
CA HIS A 99 17.75 7.30 15.77
C HIS A 99 16.72 7.39 16.91
N MET A 100 15.99 8.50 17.01
CA MET A 100 15.03 8.72 18.08
C MET A 100 13.69 8.07 17.71
N VAL A 101 13.50 6.86 18.20
CA VAL A 101 12.22 6.15 18.12
C VAL A 101 11.23 6.83 19.06
N GLU A 102 10.11 7.33 18.53
CA GLU A 102 9.07 7.97 19.33
C GLU A 102 8.54 7.02 20.42
N LYS A 103 8.21 7.58 21.58
CA LYS A 103 7.59 6.83 22.68
C LYS A 103 6.21 6.34 22.22
N GLY A 104 6.11 5.05 21.89
CA GLY A 104 4.91 4.41 21.34
C GLY A 104 5.04 3.92 19.90
N ALA A 105 6.22 4.04 19.29
CA ALA A 105 6.48 3.40 18.01
C ALA A 105 6.36 1.87 18.13
N ASP A 106 5.77 1.26 17.11
CA ASP A 106 5.59 -0.20 17.04
C ASP A 106 6.93 -0.88 16.73
N LEU A 107 7.57 -1.41 17.76
CA LEU A 107 8.84 -2.16 17.67
C LEU A 107 8.72 -3.50 16.93
N THR A 108 7.54 -3.88 16.44
CA THR A 108 7.41 -5.00 15.51
C THR A 108 7.70 -4.62 14.07
N SER A 109 7.67 -3.33 13.70
CA SER A 109 7.91 -2.92 12.31
C SER A 109 9.41 -2.99 11.96
N PRO A 110 9.81 -3.56 10.82
CA PRO A 110 11.24 -3.67 10.48
C PRO A 110 11.88 -2.28 10.29
N GLU A 111 11.11 -1.29 9.86
CA GLU A 111 11.59 0.08 9.68
C GLU A 111 11.82 0.80 11.01
N SER A 112 11.02 0.56 12.05
CA SER A 112 11.34 1.08 13.37
C SER A 112 12.58 0.40 13.93
N ILE A 113 12.73 -0.92 13.78
CA ILE A 113 13.90 -1.67 14.27
C ILE A 113 15.19 -1.12 13.67
N LYS A 114 15.23 -0.86 12.36
CA LYS A 114 16.39 -0.25 11.67
C LYS A 114 16.73 1.16 12.15
N ARG A 115 15.76 1.90 12.70
CA ARG A 115 15.98 3.23 13.25
C ARG A 115 16.57 3.19 14.65
N LEU A 116 16.51 2.05 15.37
CA LEU A 116 17.15 1.96 16.67
C LEU A 116 18.68 2.03 16.50
N PRO A 117 19.36 2.84 17.32
CA PRO A 117 20.81 2.89 17.29
C PRO A 117 21.40 1.63 17.95
N ASP A 118 22.51 1.15 17.41
CA ASP A 118 23.22 0.00 17.95
C ASP A 118 23.74 0.26 19.37
N GLU A 119 24.12 1.50 19.70
CA GLU A 119 24.59 1.92 21.02
C GLU A 119 23.71 3.03 21.60
N TRP A 120 23.54 3.04 22.92
CA TRP A 120 22.76 4.08 23.61
C TRP A 120 23.53 5.41 23.61
N MET A 121 23.04 6.39 22.86
CA MET A 121 23.69 7.70 22.67
C MET A 121 23.50 8.70 23.83
N GLY A 122 22.67 8.37 24.83
CA GLY A 122 22.39 9.27 25.95
C GLY A 122 23.43 9.17 27.08
N SER A 123 24.22 10.23 27.29
CA SER A 123 25.19 10.33 28.40
C SER A 123 24.55 10.46 29.80
N ASN A 124 23.22 10.35 29.90
CA ASN A 124 22.41 10.59 31.10
C ASN A 124 21.96 9.30 31.81
N VAL A 125 22.45 8.13 31.41
CA VAL A 125 21.97 6.82 31.89
C VAL A 125 23.10 6.01 32.54
N SER A 126 22.77 5.31 33.63
CA SER A 126 23.67 4.38 34.32
C SER A 126 24.17 3.27 33.37
N ALA A 127 25.42 2.84 33.55
CA ALA A 127 26.05 1.77 32.76
C ALA A 127 25.20 0.49 32.71
N GLU A 128 24.53 0.13 33.82
CA GLU A 128 23.63 -1.04 33.87
C GLU A 128 22.47 -0.94 32.88
N ALA A 129 21.91 0.26 32.67
CA ALA A 129 20.79 0.43 31.75
C ALA A 129 21.27 0.44 30.28
N GLN A 130 22.50 0.87 30.02
CA GLN A 130 23.12 0.71 28.70
C GLN A 130 23.31 -0.78 28.37
N GLU A 131 23.83 -1.57 29.31
CA GLU A 131 23.97 -3.03 29.13
C GLU A 131 22.61 -3.72 28.91
N ARG A 132 21.59 -3.35 29.68
CA ARG A 132 20.22 -3.86 29.49
C ARG A 132 19.66 -3.50 28.12
N TYR A 133 19.85 -2.26 27.66
CA TYR A 133 19.47 -1.84 26.32
C TYR A 133 20.14 -2.72 25.27
N MET A 134 21.45 -2.94 25.38
CA MET A 134 22.20 -3.77 24.44
C MET A 134 21.70 -5.21 24.39
N GLN A 135 21.38 -5.79 25.55
CA GLN A 135 20.83 -7.14 25.63
C GLN A 135 19.47 -7.25 24.95
N LEU A 136 18.56 -6.30 25.23
CA LEU A 136 17.23 -6.26 24.63
C LEU A 136 17.29 -5.97 23.13
N HIS A 137 18.17 -5.08 22.69
CA HIS A 137 18.37 -4.79 21.27
C HIS A 137 18.82 -6.05 20.51
N LYS A 138 19.81 -6.79 21.04
CA LYS A 138 20.25 -8.07 20.46
C LYS A 138 19.11 -9.08 20.40
N GLN A 139 18.33 -9.23 21.46
CA GLN A 139 17.18 -10.14 21.48
C GLN A 139 16.12 -9.75 20.44
N LEU A 140 15.83 -8.45 20.32
CA LEU A 140 14.86 -7.93 19.36
C LEU A 140 15.28 -8.20 17.91
N VAL A 141 16.55 -7.97 17.58
CA VAL A 141 17.10 -8.29 16.24
C VAL A 141 17.02 -9.79 15.95
N LEU A 142 17.33 -10.64 16.93
CA LEU A 142 17.22 -12.10 16.78
C LEU A 142 15.77 -12.55 16.53
N LEU A 143 14.83 -12.04 17.34
CA LEU A 143 13.40 -12.35 17.18
C LEU A 143 12.85 -11.84 15.85
N ASP A 144 13.30 -10.67 15.38
CA ASP A 144 12.93 -10.18 14.05
C ASP A 144 13.44 -11.10 12.93
N ALA A 145 14.68 -11.58 13.02
CA ALA A 145 15.24 -12.53 12.08
C ALA A 145 14.46 -13.86 12.07
N GLU A 146 14.10 -14.40 13.23
CA GLU A 146 13.28 -15.60 13.35
C GLU A 146 11.89 -15.41 12.74
N ARG A 147 11.24 -14.29 13.05
CA ARG A 147 9.95 -13.91 12.48
C ARG A 147 10.03 -13.83 10.95
N ASN A 148 11.08 -13.22 10.41
CA ASN A 148 11.26 -13.07 8.96
C ASN A 148 11.45 -14.44 8.28
N LYS A 149 12.22 -15.36 8.90
CA LYS A 149 12.33 -16.74 8.43
C LYS A 149 10.97 -17.46 8.42
N GLN A 150 10.18 -17.31 9.48
CA GLN A 150 8.84 -17.90 9.54
C GLN A 150 7.90 -17.32 8.48
N ARG A 151 7.94 -16.00 8.25
CA ARG A 151 7.16 -15.33 7.20
C ARG A 151 7.55 -15.83 5.80
N GLN A 152 8.84 -16.00 5.53
CA GLN A 152 9.32 -16.57 4.27
C GLN A 152 8.83 -18.02 4.08
N ARG A 153 8.94 -18.85 5.11
CA ARG A 153 8.45 -20.23 5.08
C ARG A 153 6.94 -20.30 4.83
N LEU A 154 6.18 -19.43 5.48
CA LEU A 154 4.74 -19.29 5.25
C LEU A 154 4.45 -18.87 3.80
N ALA A 155 5.19 -17.89 3.26
CA ALA A 155 5.05 -17.46 1.88
C ALA A 155 5.33 -18.60 0.89
N GLN A 156 6.37 -19.40 1.13
CA GLN A 156 6.68 -20.61 0.35
C GLN A 156 5.53 -21.61 0.42
N TYR A 157 4.98 -21.90 1.60
CA TYR A 157 3.84 -22.81 1.71
C TYR A 157 2.58 -22.29 1.03
N LYS A 158 2.33 -20.97 1.04
CA LYS A 158 1.25 -20.37 0.26
C LYS A 158 1.47 -20.53 -1.23
N GLN A 159 2.68 -20.30 -1.73
CA GLN A 159 3.03 -20.53 -3.13
C GLN A 159 2.84 -22.00 -3.52
N LEU A 160 3.33 -22.95 -2.71
CA LEU A 160 3.10 -24.37 -2.94
C LEU A 160 1.62 -24.71 -2.92
N LYS A 161 0.83 -24.14 -1.99
CA LYS A 161 -0.61 -24.31 -1.97
C LYS A 161 -1.25 -23.82 -3.27
N THR A 162 -0.87 -22.63 -3.78
CA THR A 162 -1.38 -22.13 -5.06
C THR A 162 -1.00 -23.03 -6.25
N LEU A 163 0.18 -23.64 -6.23
CA LEU A 163 0.58 -24.62 -7.25
C LEU A 163 -0.19 -25.94 -7.15
N LEU A 164 -0.66 -26.28 -5.95
CA LEU A 164 -1.47 -27.47 -5.70
C LEU A 164 -2.97 -27.25 -5.93
N GLU A 165 -3.45 -26.00 -5.99
CA GLU A 165 -4.86 -25.70 -6.26
C GLU A 165 -5.41 -26.38 -7.54
N PRO A 166 -4.70 -26.40 -8.67
CA PRO A 166 -5.13 -27.12 -9.87
C PRO A 166 -5.29 -28.64 -9.66
N PHE A 167 -4.60 -29.23 -8.68
CA PHE A 167 -4.67 -30.67 -8.37
C PHE A 167 -5.86 -31.05 -7.48
N ASN A 168 -6.56 -30.09 -6.88
CA ASN A 168 -7.77 -30.38 -6.10
C ASN A 168 -8.87 -30.98 -6.98
N GLU A 169 -8.95 -30.57 -8.25
CA GLU A 169 -9.88 -31.11 -9.25
C GLU A 169 -9.12 -31.55 -10.52
N PRO A 170 -8.44 -32.71 -10.47
CA PRO A 170 -7.55 -33.11 -11.55
C PRO A 170 -8.32 -33.39 -12.87
N ARG A 171 -9.60 -33.76 -12.77
CA ARG A 171 -10.44 -34.05 -13.95
C ARG A 171 -10.83 -32.79 -14.73
N THR A 172 -10.97 -31.65 -14.07
CA THR A 172 -11.39 -30.39 -14.70
C THR A 172 -10.19 -29.54 -15.10
N ASN A 173 -9.16 -29.44 -14.24
CA ASN A 173 -8.03 -28.53 -14.47
C ASN A 173 -6.83 -29.16 -15.18
N ILE A 174 -6.55 -30.45 -14.93
CA ILE A 174 -5.31 -31.10 -15.39
C ILE A 174 -5.55 -31.93 -16.66
N GLN A 175 -6.58 -32.77 -16.67
CA GLN A 175 -6.89 -33.65 -17.80
C GLN A 175 -7.02 -32.97 -19.18
N PRO A 176 -7.66 -31.79 -19.34
CA PRO A 176 -7.72 -31.15 -20.65
C PRO A 176 -6.36 -30.62 -21.15
N ASN A 177 -5.42 -30.36 -20.23
CA ASN A 177 -4.08 -29.83 -20.52
C ASN A 177 -3.04 -30.94 -20.74
N LEU A 178 -3.38 -32.22 -20.57
CA LEU A 178 -2.50 -33.33 -20.90
C LEU A 178 -2.44 -33.56 -22.41
N VAL A 179 -1.28 -33.94 -22.94
CA VAL A 179 -1.11 -34.42 -24.32
C VAL A 179 -1.60 -35.87 -24.40
N SER A 180 -2.92 -36.09 -24.42
CA SER A 180 -3.49 -37.37 -24.82
C SER A 180 -3.84 -37.35 -26.32
N LYS A 181 -4.04 -38.51 -26.93
CA LYS A 181 -4.34 -38.60 -28.38
C LYS A 181 -5.58 -37.79 -28.79
N ASP A 182 -6.53 -37.63 -27.88
CA ASP A 182 -7.78 -36.89 -28.08
C ASP A 182 -7.83 -35.56 -27.31
N SER A 183 -6.69 -35.05 -26.83
CA SER A 183 -6.71 -33.79 -26.06
C SER A 183 -6.83 -32.56 -26.95
N GLN A 184 -7.48 -31.53 -26.42
CA GLN A 184 -7.58 -30.23 -27.09
C GLN A 184 -6.19 -29.68 -27.41
N LEU A 185 -5.21 -29.85 -26.51
CA LEU A 185 -3.84 -29.41 -26.72
C LEU A 185 -3.13 -30.13 -27.88
N ALA A 186 -3.36 -31.43 -28.09
CA ALA A 186 -2.83 -32.16 -29.24
C ALA A 186 -3.39 -31.61 -30.57
N SER A 187 -4.67 -31.23 -30.58
CA SER A 187 -5.30 -30.60 -31.75
C SER A 187 -4.71 -29.21 -32.04
N GLU A 188 -4.45 -28.39 -31.02
CA GLU A 188 -3.83 -27.07 -31.18
C GLU A 188 -2.36 -27.17 -31.61
N LEU A 189 -1.60 -28.15 -31.09
CA LEU A 189 -0.24 -28.46 -31.57
C LEU A 189 -0.24 -28.91 -33.03
N GLY A 190 -1.25 -29.68 -33.46
CA GLY A 190 -1.45 -30.05 -34.86
C GLY A 190 -1.69 -28.83 -35.75
N ARG A 191 -2.54 -27.89 -35.31
CA ARG A 191 -2.75 -26.61 -36.01
C ARG A 191 -1.49 -25.76 -36.06
N MET A 192 -0.73 -25.68 -34.97
CA MET A 192 0.55 -24.98 -34.94
C MET A 192 1.56 -25.59 -35.91
N ARG A 193 1.66 -26.92 -36.02
CA ARG A 193 2.52 -27.56 -37.04
C ARG A 193 2.11 -27.19 -38.46
N MET A 194 0.82 -27.18 -38.75
CA MET A 194 0.32 -26.81 -40.07
C MET A 194 0.60 -25.33 -40.38
N LEU A 195 0.41 -24.44 -39.40
CA LEU A 195 0.75 -23.02 -39.53
C LEU A 195 2.26 -22.81 -39.71
N LEU A 196 3.11 -23.52 -38.96
CA LEU A 196 4.57 -23.47 -39.09
C LEU A 196 5.03 -23.98 -40.46
N ALA A 197 4.46 -25.07 -40.97
CA ALA A 197 4.75 -25.55 -42.32
C ALA A 197 4.37 -24.50 -43.38
N LYS A 198 3.20 -23.88 -43.22
CA LYS A 198 2.74 -22.82 -44.14
C LYS A 198 3.58 -21.55 -44.06
N VAL A 199 4.06 -21.18 -42.86
CA VAL A 199 4.98 -20.06 -42.66
C VAL A 199 6.35 -20.39 -43.26
N ALA A 200 6.89 -21.59 -43.04
CA ALA A 200 8.14 -22.04 -43.63
C ALA A 200 8.06 -22.04 -45.17
N ASP A 201 6.97 -22.54 -45.75
CA ASP A 201 6.73 -22.49 -47.19
C ASP A 201 6.66 -21.06 -47.71
N ARG A 202 6.00 -20.16 -46.99
CA ARG A 202 5.90 -18.74 -47.39
C ARG A 202 7.24 -18.02 -47.28
N VAL A 203 8.03 -18.30 -46.23
CA VAL A 203 9.38 -17.75 -46.05
C VAL A 203 10.32 -18.26 -47.14
N ASN A 204 10.28 -19.55 -47.47
CA ASN A 204 11.07 -20.12 -48.57
C ASN A 204 10.69 -19.50 -49.92
N ARG A 205 9.40 -19.28 -50.18
CA ARG A 205 8.95 -18.58 -51.40
C ARG A 205 9.43 -17.13 -51.45
N VAL A 206 9.46 -16.42 -50.32
CA VAL A 206 10.00 -15.05 -50.23
C VAL A 206 11.53 -15.04 -50.39
N GLY A 207 12.23 -16.07 -49.88
CA GLY A 207 13.65 -16.28 -50.12
C GLY A 207 13.96 -16.53 -51.61
N GLN A 208 13.19 -17.40 -52.26
CA GLN A 208 13.32 -17.68 -53.70
C GLN A 208 12.95 -16.49 -54.59
N GLN A 209 12.04 -15.61 -54.16
CA GLN A 209 11.75 -14.36 -54.87
C GLN A 209 12.86 -13.31 -54.74
N ARG A 210 13.73 -13.40 -53.71
CA ARG A 210 14.92 -12.56 -53.57
C ARG A 210 16.11 -13.07 -54.39
N ASP A 211 16.18 -14.37 -54.67
CA ASP A 211 17.19 -15.01 -55.54
C ASP A 211 17.03 -14.70 -57.04
N GLY A 212 15.99 -13.95 -57.44
CA GLY A 212 15.75 -13.54 -58.84
C GLY A 212 16.35 -12.19 -59.24
N MET A 213 17.05 -11.50 -58.34
CA MET A 213 17.82 -10.29 -58.64
C MET A 213 19.30 -10.60 -58.41
N PRO A 214 20.21 -10.32 -59.36
CA PRO A 214 21.63 -10.60 -59.18
C PRO A 214 22.14 -9.68 -58.06
N ILE A 215 22.33 -10.26 -56.87
CA ILE A 215 23.04 -9.62 -55.78
C ILE A 215 24.50 -10.02 -55.97
N GLU A 216 25.34 -9.06 -56.35
CA GLU A 216 26.79 -9.17 -56.23
C GLU A 216 27.12 -9.71 -54.83
N GLU A 217 27.86 -10.81 -54.76
CA GLU A 217 28.37 -11.34 -53.50
C GLU A 217 29.14 -10.24 -52.75
N PRO A 218 28.72 -9.81 -51.55
CA PRO A 218 29.63 -9.14 -50.65
C PRO A 218 30.33 -10.22 -49.83
N ASN A 219 31.57 -10.47 -50.20
CA ASN A 219 32.60 -10.91 -49.27
C ASN A 219 32.48 -10.12 -47.95
N SER A 220 32.21 -10.80 -46.84
CA SER A 220 33.11 -10.89 -45.67
C SER A 220 32.35 -11.36 -44.42
N LEU A 221 32.91 -12.35 -43.72
CA LEU A 221 32.46 -12.74 -42.37
C LEU A 221 32.69 -11.63 -41.33
N GLU A 222 33.46 -10.59 -41.67
CA GLU A 222 33.87 -9.53 -40.75
C GLU A 222 32.73 -8.55 -40.41
N ASP A 223 31.67 -8.47 -41.23
CA ASP A 223 30.56 -7.52 -41.03
C ASP A 223 29.47 -8.04 -40.06
N MET A 224 29.51 -9.32 -39.67
CA MET A 224 28.53 -9.90 -38.73
C MET A 224 28.92 -9.62 -37.27
N ASP A 225 30.22 -9.63 -36.97
CA ASP A 225 30.74 -9.35 -35.62
C ASP A 225 30.55 -7.88 -35.23
N THR A 226 30.71 -6.96 -36.19
CA THR A 226 30.47 -5.52 -35.98
C THR A 226 28.99 -5.21 -35.73
N ARG A 227 28.08 -5.94 -36.38
CA ARG A 227 26.63 -5.82 -36.17
C ARG A 227 26.20 -6.37 -34.81
N LEU A 228 26.80 -7.48 -34.37
CA LEU A 228 26.54 -8.05 -33.04
C LEU A 228 27.03 -7.13 -31.92
N ALA A 229 28.21 -6.53 -32.07
CA ALA A 229 28.73 -5.55 -31.12
C ALA A 229 27.81 -4.33 -30.98
N LYS A 230 27.29 -3.82 -32.10
CA LYS A 230 26.38 -2.66 -32.12
C LYS A 230 25.02 -2.92 -31.45
N ILE A 231 24.57 -4.17 -31.41
CA ILE A 231 23.30 -4.55 -30.75
C ILE A 231 23.49 -4.71 -29.24
N LEU A 232 24.68 -5.15 -28.80
CA LEU A 232 25.03 -5.28 -27.39
C LEU A 232 25.25 -3.93 -26.70
N ASP A 233 25.70 -2.90 -27.42
CA ASP A 233 25.88 -1.54 -26.90
C ASP A 233 24.56 -0.74 -26.75
N MET A 234 23.41 -1.30 -27.15
CA MET A 234 22.10 -0.63 -27.08
C MET A 234 21.20 -1.08 -25.90
N THR A 235 21.71 -1.90 -24.98
CA THR A 235 21.03 -2.30 -23.72
C THR A 235 21.79 -1.79 -22.51
#